data_AF-A0A2V2N352-F1
#
_entry.id   AF-A0A2V2N352-F1
#
_cell.length_a   1.000
_cell.length_b   1.000
_cell.length_c   1.000
_cell.angle_alpha   90.00
_cell.angle_beta   90.00
_cell.angle_gamma   90.00
#
_symmetry.space_group_name_H-M   'P 1'
#
loop_
_entity.id
_entity.type
_entity.pdbx_description
1 polymer ?
#
loop_
_entity_poly.entity_id
_entity_poly.type
_entity_poly.pdbx_seq_one_letter_code
_entity_poly.pdbx_strand_id
1 'polypeptide(L)'
;MNCPVCGQDHICYAQDLISRRHEIFSPCSDCCRAVRDKTGPPEDSPPPPCHCGRAFIDDVYARLYFLLVDAGLFSGDEALSAVGIPLIDPGIFLRSPPFLPTRSLILISSVFDDDSAHRAYHEIPQISAILKEGKDPPGVGDCADTESHVCSEHRLLCGCDVRADLFPTSHGPVVAYKKQGASHIEFPHGVDPKIRSVETAIRRVHPSLFVDACSGVGTLGITGGVLGVHHIVLNDPWYAAAYFSGFNLLVNKESLGLDECEFAMDFPHLSREKLLDGPLPVAEGFGAEKKVEVFQGRMELLSPLIHDHDVLTVFDPFNKKKFRQNHSFLQGWENDVGGEVFIP
;
A
#
# COMPACT_ATOMS: atom_id res chain seq x y z
N MET A 1 11.11 6.58 12.10
CA MET A 1 11.26 7.74 11.19
C MET A 1 9.91 8.43 11.03
N ASN A 2 9.92 9.74 10.74
CA ASN A 2 8.69 10.52 10.63
C ASN A 2 7.88 10.11 9.39
N CYS A 3 6.56 10.02 9.57
CA CYS A 3 5.61 9.78 8.51
C CYS A 3 5.49 11.01 7.60
N PRO A 4 5.56 10.84 6.26
CA PRO A 4 5.48 11.95 5.32
C PRO A 4 4.08 12.59 5.24
N VAL A 5 3.06 11.92 5.78
CA VAL A 5 1.66 12.39 5.77
C VAL A 5 1.28 13.10 7.07
N CYS A 6 1.53 12.48 8.22
CA CYS A 6 1.09 13.03 9.52
C CYS A 6 2.23 13.64 10.36
N GLY A 7 3.49 13.50 9.93
CA GLY A 7 4.66 14.00 10.64
C GLY A 7 5.04 13.22 11.91
N GLN A 8 4.25 12.25 12.34
CA GLN A 8 4.51 11.47 13.55
C GLN A 8 5.56 10.37 13.33
N ASP A 9 6.29 10.01 14.39
CA ASP A 9 7.33 8.97 14.34
C ASP A 9 6.74 7.57 14.51
N HIS A 10 6.23 6.99 13.41
CA HIS A 10 5.65 5.64 13.41
C HIS A 10 6.05 4.77 12.21
N ILE A 11 6.90 5.28 11.32
CA ILE A 11 7.45 4.51 10.21
C ILE A 11 8.72 3.80 10.66
N CYS A 12 8.87 2.55 10.28
CA CYS A 12 10.04 1.71 10.57
C CYS A 12 10.77 1.36 9.27
N TYR A 13 12.08 1.14 9.34
CA TYR A 13 12.80 0.54 8.22
C TYR A 13 12.35 -0.91 8.01
N ALA A 14 12.56 -1.43 6.79
CA ALA A 14 12.11 -2.76 6.41
C ALA A 14 12.64 -3.84 7.36
N GLN A 15 13.93 -3.78 7.72
CA GLN A 15 14.57 -4.74 8.61
C GLN A 15 13.92 -4.83 10.01
N ASP A 16 13.48 -3.69 10.56
CA ASP A 16 12.89 -3.62 11.90
C ASP A 16 11.47 -4.22 11.93
N LEU A 17 10.73 -4.09 10.83
CA LEU A 17 9.42 -4.73 10.67
C LEU A 17 9.57 -6.22 10.41
N ILE A 18 10.50 -6.60 9.52
CA ILE A 18 10.74 -7.99 9.15
C ILE A 18 11.21 -8.79 10.36
N SER A 19 12.13 -8.25 11.19
CA SER A 19 12.67 -8.95 12.37
C SER A 19 11.59 -9.29 13.40
N ARG A 20 10.59 -8.43 13.58
CA ARG A 20 9.52 -8.59 14.59
C ARG A 20 8.22 -9.15 14.04
N ARG A 21 8.13 -9.45 12.73
CA ARG A 21 6.87 -9.78 12.01
C ARG A 21 5.98 -10.85 12.66
N HIS A 22 6.57 -11.84 13.33
CA HIS A 22 5.83 -12.92 13.98
C HIS A 22 5.25 -12.51 15.35
N GLU A 23 5.77 -11.46 15.96
CA GLU A 23 5.42 -11.03 17.32
C GLU A 23 4.37 -9.91 17.32
N ILE A 24 4.27 -9.13 16.24
CA ILE A 24 3.44 -7.92 16.17
C ILE A 24 1.99 -8.20 16.60
N PHE A 25 1.39 -9.25 16.03
CA PHE A 25 0.00 -9.63 16.29
C PHE A 25 -0.16 -10.82 17.23
N SER A 26 0.93 -11.28 17.87
CA SER A 26 0.91 -12.44 18.74
C SER A 26 0.35 -12.09 20.13
N PRO A 27 -0.48 -12.96 20.72
CA PRO A 27 -0.96 -12.78 22.09
C PRO A 27 0.17 -12.97 23.11
N CYS A 28 0.05 -12.34 24.28
CA CYS A 28 0.77 -12.78 25.48
C CYS A 28 -0.02 -13.91 26.18
N SER A 29 0.50 -14.45 27.28
CA SER A 29 -0.19 -15.51 28.06
C SER A 29 -1.57 -15.12 28.57
N ASP A 30 -1.80 -13.82 28.76
CA ASP A 30 -3.00 -13.29 29.41
C ASP A 30 -4.00 -12.68 28.40
N CYS A 31 -3.67 -12.74 27.10
CA CYS A 31 -4.58 -12.30 26.05
C CYS A 31 -5.73 -13.30 25.89
N CYS A 32 -6.97 -12.84 26.10
CA CYS A 32 -8.16 -13.65 25.90
C CYS A 32 -8.65 -13.54 24.44
N ARG A 33 -9.02 -14.69 23.85
CA ARG A 33 -9.66 -14.76 22.54
C ARG A 33 -11.15 -15.05 22.72
N ALA A 34 -12.01 -14.13 22.27
CA ALA A 34 -13.44 -14.34 22.13
C ALA A 34 -13.82 -14.21 20.65
N VAL A 35 -14.07 -15.34 19.99
CA VAL A 35 -14.56 -15.32 18.58
C VAL A 35 -16.01 -14.91 18.60
N ARG A 36 -16.38 -13.94 17.75
CA ARG A 36 -17.74 -13.41 17.68
C ARG A 36 -18.39 -13.74 16.34
N ASP A 37 -19.71 -13.93 16.34
CA ASP A 37 -20.47 -14.03 15.09
C ASP A 37 -20.42 -12.67 14.37
N LYS A 38 -20.01 -12.69 13.10
CA LYS A 38 -19.85 -11.50 12.27
C LYS A 38 -21.12 -11.13 11.52
N THR A 39 -22.11 -12.02 11.53
CA THR A 39 -23.36 -11.91 10.77
C THR A 39 -24.51 -11.34 11.59
N GLY A 40 -24.41 -11.37 12.93
CA GLY A 40 -25.34 -10.73 13.85
C GLY A 40 -24.70 -9.59 14.65
N PRO A 41 -25.50 -8.87 15.46
CA PRO A 41 -24.99 -7.93 16.45
C PRO A 41 -24.21 -8.68 17.56
N PRO A 42 -23.20 -8.04 18.19
CA PRO A 42 -22.51 -8.63 19.33
C PRO A 42 -23.45 -8.76 20.54
N GLU A 43 -23.46 -9.92 21.18
CA GLU A 43 -24.34 -10.21 22.33
C GLU A 43 -23.94 -9.48 23.61
N ASP A 44 -22.64 -9.24 23.78
CA ASP A 44 -22.05 -8.71 25.01
C ASP A 44 -20.93 -7.70 24.75
N SER A 45 -20.76 -6.78 25.70
CA SER A 45 -19.69 -5.79 25.68
C SER A 45 -18.34 -6.45 25.90
N PRO A 46 -17.34 -6.20 25.04
CA PRO A 46 -16.04 -6.85 25.12
C PRO A 46 -15.20 -6.36 26.31
N PRO A 47 -14.34 -7.23 26.89
CA PRO A 47 -13.46 -6.86 27.99
C PRO A 47 -12.44 -5.78 27.57
N PRO A 48 -11.85 -5.02 28.52
CA PRO A 48 -10.74 -4.09 28.24
C PRO A 48 -9.59 -4.79 27.50
N PRO A 49 -8.76 -4.04 26.74
CA PRO A 49 -7.53 -4.58 26.17
C PRO A 49 -6.67 -5.25 27.24
N CYS A 50 -5.89 -6.25 26.83
CA CYS A 50 -4.94 -6.91 27.72
C CYS A 50 -3.93 -5.89 28.26
N HIS A 51 -3.33 -6.16 29.42
CA HIS A 51 -2.30 -5.29 30.03
C HIS A 51 -1.09 -5.08 29.11
N CYS A 52 -0.82 -6.01 28.18
CA CYS A 52 0.21 -5.85 27.15
C CYS A 52 -0.16 -4.86 26.03
N GLY A 53 -1.34 -4.22 26.12
CA GLY A 53 -1.85 -3.24 25.16
C GLY A 53 -2.51 -3.83 23.93
N ARG A 54 -2.59 -5.16 23.82
CA ARG A 54 -3.21 -5.86 22.68
C ARG A 54 -4.66 -6.26 22.96
N ALA A 55 -5.49 -6.24 21.92
CA ALA A 55 -6.87 -6.71 21.97
C ALA A 55 -7.18 -7.64 20.79
N PHE A 56 -8.03 -8.65 20.99
CA PHE A 56 -8.46 -9.51 19.89
C PHE A 56 -9.31 -8.73 18.88
N ILE A 57 -9.12 -8.94 17.57
CA ILE A 57 -9.78 -8.13 16.54
C ILE A 57 -11.31 -8.11 16.65
N ASP A 58 -11.94 -9.24 16.98
CA ASP A 58 -13.40 -9.31 17.11
C ASP A 58 -13.89 -8.45 18.30
N ASP A 59 -13.12 -8.38 19.40
CA ASP A 59 -13.43 -7.51 20.54
C ASP A 59 -13.23 -6.03 20.21
N VAL A 60 -12.24 -5.68 19.37
CA VAL A 60 -12.09 -4.31 18.86
C VAL A 60 -13.30 -3.93 18.00
N TYR A 61 -13.77 -4.85 17.16
CA TYR A 61 -14.99 -4.65 16.37
C TYR A 61 -16.24 -4.50 17.23
N ALA A 62 -16.39 -5.30 18.28
CA ALA A 62 -17.52 -5.16 19.19
C ALA A 62 -17.50 -3.81 19.91
N ARG A 63 -16.32 -3.28 20.30
CA ARG A 63 -16.19 -1.91 20.85
C ARG A 63 -16.67 -0.85 19.87
N LEU A 64 -16.22 -0.94 18.61
CA LEU A 64 -16.65 -0.03 17.55
C LEU A 64 -18.16 -0.11 17.34
N TYR A 65 -18.72 -1.33 17.34
CA TYR A 65 -20.16 -1.55 17.21
C TYR A 65 -20.95 -0.85 18.31
N PHE A 66 -20.61 -1.08 19.59
CA PHE A 66 -21.32 -0.43 20.70
C PHE A 66 -21.16 1.09 20.69
N LEU A 67 -20.00 1.61 20.26
CA LEU A 67 -19.81 3.04 20.07
C LEU A 67 -20.76 3.60 18.99
N LEU A 68 -20.93 2.89 17.87
CA LEU A 68 -21.84 3.29 16.80
C LEU A 68 -23.31 3.25 17.23
N VAL A 69 -23.69 2.27 18.06
CA VAL A 69 -25.05 2.23 18.67
C VAL A 69 -25.25 3.42 19.61
N ASP A 70 -24.29 3.70 20.48
CA ASP A 70 -24.34 4.83 21.42
C ASP A 70 -24.37 6.19 20.69
N ALA A 71 -23.71 6.28 19.54
CA ALA A 71 -23.77 7.45 18.65
C ALA A 71 -25.08 7.54 17.84
N GLY A 72 -25.96 6.52 17.91
CA GLY A 72 -27.20 6.46 17.14
C GLY A 72 -27.03 6.19 15.64
N LEU A 73 -25.83 5.75 15.23
CA LEU A 73 -25.52 5.37 13.84
C LEU A 73 -25.93 3.92 13.54
N PHE A 74 -26.00 3.08 14.55
CA PHE A 74 -26.58 1.72 14.50
C PHE A 74 -27.82 1.63 15.38
N SER A 75 -28.81 0.85 14.94
CA SER A 75 -30.01 0.52 15.73
C SER A 75 -29.75 -0.59 16.76
N GLY A 76 -28.68 -1.37 16.59
CA GLY A 76 -28.35 -2.52 17.42
C GLY A 76 -28.74 -3.87 16.80
N ASP A 77 -29.27 -3.86 15.58
CA ASP A 77 -29.64 -5.06 14.83
C ASP A 77 -28.65 -5.37 13.70
N GLU A 78 -27.75 -4.43 13.38
CA GLU A 78 -26.78 -4.56 12.32
C GLU A 78 -25.77 -5.67 12.62
N ALA A 79 -25.27 -6.31 11.57
CA ALA A 79 -24.20 -7.28 11.68
C ALA A 79 -22.91 -6.62 12.16
N LEU A 80 -22.10 -7.31 12.97
CA LEU A 80 -20.78 -6.84 13.39
C LEU A 80 -19.87 -6.50 12.19
N SER A 81 -20.01 -7.22 11.07
CA SER A 81 -19.29 -6.95 9.83
C SER A 81 -19.64 -5.60 9.17
N ALA A 82 -20.79 -4.99 9.51
CA ALA A 82 -21.22 -3.70 8.98
C ALA A 82 -20.39 -2.51 9.51
N VAL A 83 -19.59 -2.71 10.57
CA VAL A 83 -18.69 -1.69 11.13
C VAL A 83 -17.72 -1.15 10.06
N GLY A 84 -17.22 -2.02 9.19
CA GLY A 84 -16.33 -1.65 8.10
C GLY A 84 -15.25 -2.69 7.77
N ILE A 85 -14.44 -2.37 6.78
CA ILE A 85 -13.35 -3.22 6.27
C ILE A 85 -12.09 -3.03 7.13
N PRO A 86 -11.56 -4.09 7.78
CA PRO A 86 -10.36 -3.99 8.60
C PRO A 86 -9.10 -4.06 7.76
N LEU A 87 -8.19 -3.12 7.97
CA LEU A 87 -6.85 -3.12 7.40
C LEU A 87 -5.83 -3.04 8.53
N ILE A 88 -5.19 -4.17 8.83
CA ILE A 88 -4.15 -4.24 9.87
C ILE A 88 -2.85 -3.62 9.40
N ASP A 89 -2.13 -2.96 10.30
CA ASP A 89 -0.82 -2.35 10.06
C ASP A 89 0.25 -2.98 10.99
N PRO A 90 1.30 -3.60 10.43
CA PRO A 90 1.49 -3.88 9.01
C PRO A 90 0.54 -4.95 8.48
N GLY A 91 0.22 -4.86 7.20
CA GLY A 91 -0.41 -5.93 6.44
C GLY A 91 0.52 -7.11 6.28
N ILE A 92 0.13 -8.24 6.86
CA ILE A 92 0.87 -9.49 6.71
C ILE A 92 -0.11 -10.65 6.55
N PHE A 93 0.31 -11.70 5.85
CA PHE A 93 -0.47 -12.92 5.77
C PHE A 93 -0.51 -13.61 7.15
N LEU A 94 -1.71 -13.75 7.72
CA LEU A 94 -1.92 -14.36 9.03
C LEU A 94 -2.62 -15.72 8.91
N ARG A 95 -2.23 -16.67 9.76
CA ARG A 95 -2.87 -17.99 9.87
C ARG A 95 -4.05 -18.02 10.86
N SER A 96 -4.18 -16.98 11.68
CA SER A 96 -5.27 -16.82 12.63
C SER A 96 -5.60 -15.34 12.82
N PRO A 97 -6.83 -15.00 13.27
CA PRO A 97 -7.18 -13.61 13.53
C PRO A 97 -6.21 -12.96 14.54
N PRO A 98 -5.79 -11.71 14.29
CA PRO A 98 -4.74 -11.04 15.06
C PRO A 98 -5.19 -10.56 16.43
N PHE A 99 -4.20 -10.41 17.33
CA PHE A 99 -4.30 -9.51 18.46
C PHE A 99 -3.69 -8.17 18.08
N LEU A 100 -4.51 -7.14 17.99
CA LEU A 100 -4.14 -5.82 17.51
C LEU A 100 -3.42 -5.04 18.61
N PRO A 101 -2.15 -4.61 18.39
CA PRO A 101 -1.51 -3.63 19.26
C PRO A 101 -2.13 -2.23 19.10
N THR A 102 -1.64 -1.28 19.89
CA THR A 102 -2.05 0.13 19.79
C THR A 102 -1.69 0.69 18.42
N ARG A 103 -2.60 1.46 17.82
CA ARG A 103 -2.45 2.07 16.48
C ARG A 103 -2.01 1.06 15.41
N SER A 104 -2.76 -0.04 15.26
CA SER A 104 -2.49 -1.08 14.25
C SER A 104 -3.68 -1.44 13.36
N LEU A 105 -4.76 -0.66 13.40
CA LEU A 105 -5.98 -0.93 12.62
C LEU A 105 -6.46 0.34 11.92
N ILE A 106 -6.43 0.31 10.59
CA ILE A 106 -7.15 1.26 9.75
C ILE A 106 -8.51 0.66 9.41
N LEU A 107 -9.57 1.44 9.54
CA LEU A 107 -10.93 1.03 9.20
C LEU A 107 -11.44 1.83 8.00
N ILE A 108 -11.92 1.16 6.95
CA ILE A 108 -12.69 1.80 5.88
C ILE A 108 -14.16 1.52 6.15
N SER A 109 -14.97 2.57 6.28
CA SER A 109 -16.39 2.43 6.62
C SER A 109 -17.24 3.51 5.99
N SER A 110 -18.44 3.14 5.56
CA SER A 110 -19.49 4.07 5.13
C SER A 110 -20.37 4.55 6.29
N VAL A 111 -20.22 4.01 7.50
CA VAL A 111 -21.10 4.30 8.65
C VAL A 111 -20.63 5.53 9.43
N PHE A 112 -19.34 5.61 9.75
CA PHE A 112 -18.80 6.67 10.61
C PHE A 112 -19.02 8.08 10.05
N ASP A 113 -19.41 9.00 10.93
CA ASP A 113 -19.26 10.45 10.78
C ASP A 113 -17.97 10.93 11.47
N ASP A 114 -17.66 12.23 11.33
CA ASP A 114 -16.45 12.83 11.88
C ASP A 114 -16.40 12.70 13.42
N ASP A 115 -17.49 12.98 14.12
CA ASP A 115 -17.55 12.95 15.59
C ASP A 115 -17.34 11.54 16.15
N SER A 116 -18.05 10.56 15.61
CA SER A 116 -17.94 9.16 16.02
C SER A 116 -16.56 8.58 15.66
N ALA A 117 -15.97 9.01 14.54
CA ALA A 117 -14.63 8.58 14.16
C ALA A 117 -13.56 9.13 15.12
N HIS A 118 -13.62 10.43 15.44
CA HIS A 118 -12.73 11.04 16.43
C HIS A 118 -12.87 10.37 17.80
N ARG A 119 -14.11 10.13 18.24
CA ARG A 119 -14.39 9.42 19.48
C ARG A 119 -13.77 8.01 19.48
N ALA A 120 -13.98 7.23 18.42
CA ALA A 120 -13.39 5.89 18.29
C ALA A 120 -11.86 5.93 18.32
N TYR A 121 -11.24 6.90 17.65
CA TYR A 121 -9.78 7.08 17.66
C TYR A 121 -9.22 7.38 19.07
N HIS A 122 -9.98 8.08 19.91
CA HIS A 122 -9.54 8.40 21.28
C HIS A 122 -9.85 7.28 22.28
N GLU A 123 -11.00 6.60 22.15
CA GLU A 123 -11.46 5.60 23.11
C GLU A 123 -10.94 4.17 22.83
N ILE A 124 -10.58 3.87 21.58
CA ILE A 124 -10.17 2.53 21.16
C ILE A 124 -8.70 2.58 20.71
N PRO A 125 -7.73 2.18 21.56
CA PRO A 125 -6.30 2.36 21.31
C PRO A 125 -5.80 1.69 20.02
N GLN A 126 -6.46 0.61 19.58
CA GLN A 126 -6.04 -0.15 18.40
C GLN A 126 -6.25 0.63 17.09
N ILE A 127 -7.12 1.65 17.06
CA ILE A 127 -7.44 2.40 15.84
C ILE A 127 -6.28 3.31 15.44
N SER A 128 -5.73 3.12 14.25
CA SER A 128 -4.74 4.03 13.63
C SER A 128 -5.42 5.15 12.85
N ALA A 129 -6.48 4.79 12.11
CA ALA A 129 -7.26 5.73 11.32
C ALA A 129 -8.64 5.15 10.96
N ILE A 130 -9.56 6.07 10.64
CA ILE A 130 -10.84 5.73 10.04
C ILE A 130 -10.98 6.52 8.75
N LEU A 131 -11.25 5.82 7.66
CA LEU A 131 -11.49 6.33 6.32
C LEU A 131 -12.97 6.20 5.99
N LYS A 132 -13.57 7.28 5.49
CA LYS A 132 -14.90 7.23 4.88
C LYS A 132 -14.78 6.56 3.51
N GLU A 133 -15.52 5.49 3.33
CA GLU A 133 -15.60 4.78 2.06
C GLU A 133 -16.05 5.73 0.94
N GLY A 134 -15.27 5.74 -0.14
CA GLY A 134 -15.54 6.52 -1.35
C GLY A 134 -16.43 5.74 -2.32
N LYS A 135 -17.03 6.42 -3.29
CA LYS A 135 -17.86 5.77 -4.32
C LYS A 135 -17.03 4.91 -5.29
N ASP A 136 -15.82 5.36 -5.57
CA ASP A 136 -14.89 4.75 -6.52
C ASP A 136 -13.64 4.26 -5.78
N PRO A 137 -12.95 3.22 -6.31
CA PRO A 137 -11.65 2.80 -5.78
C PRO A 137 -10.60 3.91 -5.92
N PRO A 138 -9.75 4.14 -4.90
CA PRO A 138 -8.73 5.18 -4.96
C PRO A 138 -7.75 5.01 -6.11
N GLY A 139 -7.35 6.13 -6.71
CA GLY A 139 -6.41 6.19 -7.84
C GLY A 139 -7.01 6.81 -9.09
N VAL A 140 -6.44 6.46 -10.24
CA VAL A 140 -6.84 6.97 -11.55
C VAL A 140 -7.94 6.09 -12.13
N GLY A 141 -9.15 6.62 -12.21
CA GLY A 141 -10.30 5.96 -12.81
C GLY A 141 -10.26 5.91 -14.34
N ASP A 142 -11.02 4.96 -14.90
CA ASP A 142 -11.24 4.83 -16.34
C ASP A 142 -12.17 5.95 -16.82
N CYS A 143 -11.69 6.83 -17.68
CA CYS A 143 -12.54 7.81 -18.37
C CYS A 143 -12.96 7.28 -19.72
N ALA A 144 -14.28 7.14 -19.91
CA ALA A 144 -14.87 7.01 -21.24
C ALA A 144 -14.99 8.39 -21.94
N ASP A 145 -15.06 9.47 -21.17
CA ASP A 145 -15.08 10.86 -21.66
C ASP A 145 -13.74 11.54 -21.45
N THR A 146 -13.17 12.04 -22.55
CA THR A 146 -11.81 12.55 -22.71
C THR A 146 -11.53 13.91 -22.02
N GLU A 147 -12.42 14.39 -21.15
CA GLU A 147 -12.33 15.76 -20.59
C GLU A 147 -12.03 15.84 -19.09
N SER A 148 -12.13 14.74 -18.32
CA SER A 148 -11.68 14.76 -16.92
C SER A 148 -11.28 13.38 -16.42
N HIS A 149 -10.02 13.19 -16.02
CA HIS A 149 -9.62 12.00 -15.27
C HIS A 149 -10.38 11.93 -13.93
N VAL A 150 -11.18 10.87 -13.71
CA VAL A 150 -11.82 10.66 -12.41
C VAL A 150 -10.76 10.16 -11.45
N CYS A 151 -10.24 11.07 -10.62
CA CYS A 151 -9.34 10.72 -9.51
C CYS A 151 -10.16 10.56 -8.25
N SER A 152 -10.01 9.43 -7.56
CA SER A 152 -10.74 9.20 -6.32
C SER A 152 -9.79 8.90 -5.16
N GLU A 153 -10.23 9.29 -3.95
CA GLU A 153 -9.60 8.96 -2.68
C GLU A 153 -10.70 8.71 -1.65
N HIS A 154 -10.43 7.86 -0.67
CA HIS A 154 -11.20 7.82 0.56
C HIS A 154 -10.86 9.04 1.44
N ARG A 155 -11.88 9.61 2.08
CA ARG A 155 -11.69 10.75 2.99
C ARG A 155 -11.21 10.25 4.35
N LEU A 156 -10.08 10.77 4.82
CA LEU A 156 -9.64 10.55 6.19
C LEU A 156 -10.54 11.29 7.18
N LEU A 157 -11.15 10.56 8.11
CA LEU A 157 -11.95 11.13 9.20
C LEU A 157 -11.08 11.45 10.42
N CYS A 158 -10.16 10.54 10.77
CA CYS A 158 -9.26 10.73 11.91
C CYS A 158 -7.98 9.89 11.78
N GLY A 159 -6.92 10.29 12.48
CA GLY A 159 -5.69 9.51 12.64
C GLY A 159 -4.72 9.63 11.47
N CYS A 160 -3.99 8.55 11.17
CA CYS A 160 -3.09 8.46 10.02
C CYS A 160 -3.32 7.13 9.27
N ASP A 161 -3.56 7.22 7.96
CA ASP A 161 -3.87 6.09 7.09
C ASP A 161 -2.64 5.55 6.34
N VAL A 162 -1.42 5.92 6.77
CA VAL A 162 -0.20 5.33 6.23
C VAL A 162 0.02 3.97 6.85
N ARG A 163 0.09 2.94 6.01
CA ARG A 163 0.16 1.52 6.38
C ARG A 163 1.30 0.85 5.64
N ALA A 164 1.99 -0.05 6.32
CA ALA A 164 2.95 -0.96 5.70
C ALA A 164 2.27 -2.25 5.25
N ASP A 165 2.79 -2.87 4.20
CA ASP A 165 2.51 -4.24 3.77
C ASP A 165 3.82 -5.01 3.63
N LEU A 166 3.87 -6.25 4.11
CA LEU A 166 5.02 -7.14 3.91
C LEU A 166 4.69 -8.16 2.83
N PHE A 167 5.41 -8.08 1.71
CA PHE A 167 5.27 -8.98 0.59
C PHE A 167 6.40 -10.02 0.59
N PRO A 168 6.10 -11.33 0.70
CA PRO A 168 7.13 -12.35 0.67
C PRO A 168 7.73 -12.48 -0.75
N THR A 169 9.06 -12.54 -0.82
CA THR A 169 9.80 -12.90 -2.04
C THR A 169 10.76 -14.07 -1.76
N SER A 170 11.34 -14.64 -2.80
CA SER A 170 12.39 -15.67 -2.73
C SER A 170 13.69 -15.19 -2.09
N HIS A 171 13.92 -13.88 -2.01
CA HIS A 171 15.13 -13.26 -1.46
C HIS A 171 14.88 -12.51 -0.13
N GLY A 172 13.72 -12.74 0.47
CA GLY A 172 13.28 -12.09 1.70
C GLY A 172 12.11 -11.12 1.47
N PRO A 173 11.36 -10.75 2.52
CA PRO A 173 10.20 -9.89 2.33
C PRO A 173 10.59 -8.47 1.89
N VAL A 174 9.75 -7.86 1.06
CA VAL A 174 9.77 -6.42 0.75
C VAL A 174 8.71 -5.73 1.60
N VAL A 175 9.03 -4.55 2.13
CA VAL A 175 8.07 -3.71 2.87
C VAL A 175 7.60 -2.58 1.96
N ALA A 176 6.29 -2.41 1.82
CA ALA A 176 5.72 -1.30 1.07
C ALA A 176 4.79 -0.48 1.95
N TYR A 177 5.18 0.75 2.26
CA TYR A 177 4.29 1.75 2.83
C TYR A 177 3.40 2.37 1.76
N LYS A 178 2.17 2.72 2.14
CA LYS A 178 1.21 3.42 1.29
C LYS A 178 0.25 4.27 2.10
N LYS A 179 -0.23 5.38 1.53
CA LYS A 179 -1.39 6.14 2.05
C LYS A 179 -2.67 5.41 1.63
N GLN A 180 -3.29 4.70 2.57
CA GLN A 180 -4.38 3.77 2.27
C GLN A 180 -5.60 4.43 1.63
N GLY A 181 -5.94 5.67 2.00
CA GLY A 181 -7.06 6.40 1.39
C GLY A 181 -6.79 6.85 -0.05
N ALA A 182 -5.52 6.84 -0.50
CA ALA A 182 -5.11 7.17 -1.86
C ALA A 182 -4.53 5.95 -2.59
N SER A 183 -4.81 4.72 -2.13
CA SER A 183 -4.27 3.51 -2.74
C SER A 183 -5.31 2.41 -2.75
N HIS A 184 -5.28 1.58 -3.79
CA HIS A 184 -6.13 0.40 -3.84
C HIS A 184 -5.83 -0.55 -2.67
N ILE A 185 -6.85 -1.27 -2.22
CA ILE A 185 -6.68 -2.30 -1.21
C ILE A 185 -6.04 -3.52 -1.90
N GLU A 186 -4.79 -3.78 -1.56
CA GLU A 186 -4.10 -5.03 -1.85
C GLU A 186 -3.68 -5.62 -0.51
N PHE A 187 -4.08 -6.86 -0.25
CA PHE A 187 -3.74 -7.56 0.98
C PHE A 187 -2.67 -8.62 0.69
N PRO A 188 -1.54 -8.66 1.43
CA PRO A 188 -0.52 -9.66 1.21
C PRO A 188 -1.06 -11.09 1.40
N HIS A 189 -0.86 -11.92 0.38
CA HIS A 189 -1.16 -13.35 0.43
C HIS A 189 0.12 -14.14 0.73
N GLY A 190 -0.04 -15.41 1.15
CA GLY A 190 1.12 -16.29 1.39
C GLY A 190 2.00 -16.52 0.17
N VAL A 191 1.43 -16.39 -1.04
CA VAL A 191 2.15 -16.37 -2.32
C VAL A 191 1.51 -15.31 -3.19
N ASP A 192 2.31 -14.36 -3.67
CA ASP A 192 1.85 -13.32 -4.59
C ASP A 192 2.19 -13.72 -6.05
N PRO A 193 1.19 -13.91 -6.92
CA PRO A 193 1.42 -14.27 -8.32
C PRO A 193 2.20 -13.22 -9.10
N LYS A 194 1.99 -11.92 -8.84
CA LYS A 194 2.66 -10.83 -9.58
C LYS A 194 4.15 -10.81 -9.26
N ILE A 195 4.49 -10.95 -7.97
CA ILE A 195 5.89 -11.06 -7.52
C ILE A 195 6.56 -12.28 -8.15
N ARG A 196 5.88 -13.44 -8.18
CA ARG A 196 6.41 -14.64 -8.84
C ARG A 196 6.64 -14.47 -10.34
N SER A 197 5.74 -13.76 -11.03
CA SER A 197 5.90 -13.42 -12.45
C SER A 197 7.17 -12.59 -12.66
N VAL A 198 7.39 -11.56 -11.84
CA VAL A 198 8.62 -10.73 -11.86
C VAL A 198 9.87 -11.55 -11.58
N GLU A 199 9.87 -12.36 -10.52
CA GLU A 199 11.00 -13.26 -10.19
C GLU A 199 11.36 -14.21 -11.32
N THR A 200 10.35 -14.71 -12.04
CA THR A 200 10.55 -15.64 -13.15
C THR A 200 11.10 -14.91 -14.37
N ALA A 201 10.54 -13.74 -14.70
CA ALA A 201 10.98 -12.94 -15.84
C ALA A 201 12.43 -12.45 -15.66
N ILE A 202 12.79 -11.93 -14.49
CA ILE A 202 14.15 -11.45 -14.20
C ILE A 202 15.17 -12.59 -14.30
N ARG A 203 14.87 -13.76 -13.71
CA ARG A 203 15.76 -14.95 -13.80
C ARG A 203 15.92 -15.51 -15.21
N ARG A 204 14.98 -15.24 -16.10
CA ARG A 204 15.06 -15.66 -17.50
C ARG A 204 15.86 -14.65 -18.32
N VAL A 205 15.52 -13.37 -18.19
CA VAL A 205 16.02 -12.30 -19.08
C VAL A 205 17.37 -11.75 -18.62
N HIS A 206 17.63 -11.70 -17.31
CA HIS A 206 18.80 -11.03 -16.72
C HIS A 206 18.97 -9.59 -17.23
N PRO A 207 17.94 -8.72 -17.06
CA PRO A 207 17.97 -7.38 -17.64
C PRO A 207 19.03 -6.50 -16.99
N SER A 208 19.59 -5.57 -17.78
CA SER A 208 20.41 -4.47 -17.27
C SER A 208 19.55 -3.41 -16.58
N LEU A 209 18.37 -3.15 -17.15
CA LEU A 209 17.37 -2.20 -16.69
C LEU A 209 16.00 -2.88 -16.51
N PHE A 210 15.41 -2.71 -15.32
CA PHE A 210 14.03 -3.12 -15.05
C PHE A 210 13.12 -1.90 -14.93
N VAL A 211 12.06 -1.86 -15.74
CA VAL A 211 11.09 -0.76 -15.73
C VAL A 211 9.77 -1.26 -15.15
N ASP A 212 9.33 -0.63 -14.06
CA ASP A 212 8.00 -0.80 -13.48
C ASP A 212 7.12 0.39 -13.89
N ALA A 213 6.43 0.24 -15.01
CA ALA A 213 5.78 1.35 -15.71
C ALA A 213 4.45 1.82 -15.07
N CYS A 214 3.85 0.97 -14.22
CA CYS A 214 2.68 1.25 -13.38
C CYS A 214 2.99 0.79 -11.96
N SER A 215 4.01 1.40 -11.35
CA SER A 215 4.67 0.88 -10.17
C SER A 215 3.79 0.79 -8.93
N GLY A 216 2.66 1.50 -8.88
CA GLY A 216 1.91 1.64 -7.63
C GLY A 216 2.85 2.20 -6.57
N VAL A 217 2.98 1.49 -5.45
CA VAL A 217 3.94 1.86 -4.38
C VAL A 217 5.32 1.19 -4.51
N GLY A 218 5.63 0.66 -5.70
CA GLY A 218 6.94 0.16 -6.07
C GLY A 218 7.20 -1.30 -5.74
N THR A 219 6.18 -2.07 -5.35
CA THR A 219 6.35 -3.46 -4.87
C THR A 219 7.09 -4.35 -5.88
N LEU A 220 6.73 -4.26 -7.17
CA LEU A 220 7.33 -5.10 -8.22
C LEU A 220 8.74 -4.63 -8.60
N GLY A 221 8.94 -3.34 -8.78
CA GLY A 221 10.27 -2.77 -9.01
C GLY A 221 11.26 -2.99 -7.86
N ILE A 222 10.84 -2.81 -6.60
CA ILE A 222 11.67 -3.09 -5.42
C ILE A 222 12.00 -4.59 -5.34
N THR A 223 11.05 -5.47 -5.69
CA THR A 223 11.33 -6.91 -5.83
C THR A 223 12.43 -7.14 -6.87
N GLY A 224 12.39 -6.47 -8.02
CA GLY A 224 13.44 -6.54 -9.03
C GLY A 224 14.81 -6.11 -8.51
N GLY A 225 14.85 -5.07 -7.67
CA GLY A 225 16.07 -4.65 -6.98
C GLY A 225 16.60 -5.68 -6.01
N VAL A 226 15.75 -6.26 -5.15
CA VAL A 226 16.18 -7.29 -4.20
C VAL A 226 16.67 -8.56 -4.93
N LEU A 227 16.21 -8.81 -6.15
CA LEU A 227 16.70 -9.88 -7.03
C LEU A 227 18.03 -9.58 -7.74
N GLY A 228 18.60 -8.39 -7.54
CA GLY A 228 19.91 -8.02 -8.06
C GLY A 228 19.91 -7.23 -9.36
N VAL A 229 18.75 -6.73 -9.84
CA VAL A 229 18.79 -5.77 -10.96
C VAL A 229 19.43 -4.46 -10.49
N HIS A 230 20.43 -4.00 -11.24
CA HIS A 230 21.27 -2.85 -10.88
C HIS A 230 20.65 -1.50 -11.24
N HIS A 231 19.89 -1.43 -12.33
CA HIS A 231 19.22 -0.21 -12.76
C HIS A 231 17.70 -0.42 -12.81
N ILE A 232 16.94 0.42 -12.10
CA ILE A 232 15.49 0.30 -12.01
C ILE A 232 14.84 1.66 -12.23
N VAL A 233 13.77 1.67 -13.02
CA VAL A 233 12.91 2.85 -13.20
C VAL A 233 11.50 2.51 -12.72
N LEU A 234 11.00 3.27 -11.76
CA LEU A 234 9.63 3.19 -11.25
C LEU A 234 8.85 4.38 -11.79
N ASN A 235 7.71 4.14 -12.41
CA ASN A 235 6.83 5.20 -12.88
C ASN A 235 5.39 4.93 -12.45
N ASP A 236 4.68 5.96 -12.02
CA ASP A 236 3.23 5.89 -11.87
C ASP A 236 2.61 7.27 -12.13
N PRO A 237 1.50 7.39 -12.88
CA PRO A 237 0.84 8.68 -13.08
C PRO A 237 0.22 9.23 -11.79
N TRP A 238 -0.09 8.37 -10.81
CA TRP A 238 -0.74 8.75 -9.58
C TRP A 238 0.25 9.24 -8.52
N TYR A 239 0.05 10.46 -8.01
CA TYR A 239 0.97 11.10 -7.08
C TYR A 239 1.30 10.22 -5.85
N ALA A 240 0.30 9.60 -5.22
CA ALA A 240 0.52 8.84 -3.99
C ALA A 240 1.31 7.56 -4.28
N ALA A 241 1.08 6.93 -5.43
CA ALA A 241 1.84 5.79 -5.89
C ALA A 241 3.31 6.18 -6.10
N ALA A 242 3.57 7.18 -6.96
CA ALA A 242 4.92 7.65 -7.26
C ALA A 242 5.70 8.09 -6.00
N TYR A 243 5.06 8.86 -5.10
CA TYR A 243 5.72 9.25 -3.85
C TYR A 243 6.09 8.06 -2.98
N PHE A 244 5.15 7.14 -2.76
CA PHE A 244 5.41 5.99 -1.91
C PHE A 244 6.36 4.97 -2.54
N SER A 245 6.44 4.88 -3.88
CA SER A 245 7.54 4.18 -4.57
C SER A 245 8.90 4.72 -4.15
N GLY A 246 9.09 6.04 -4.16
CA GLY A 246 10.31 6.69 -3.65
C GLY A 246 10.53 6.47 -2.15
N PHE A 247 9.49 6.65 -1.35
CA PHE A 247 9.53 6.41 0.10
C PHE A 247 9.94 4.97 0.44
N ASN A 248 9.49 4.01 -0.35
CA ASN A 248 9.81 2.61 -0.15
C ASN A 248 11.25 2.26 -0.57
N LEU A 249 11.93 3.08 -1.40
CA LEU A 249 13.38 2.96 -1.59
C LEU A 249 14.11 3.22 -0.27
N LEU A 250 13.75 4.30 0.43
CA LEU A 250 14.34 4.65 1.72
C LEU A 250 14.05 3.59 2.78
N VAL A 251 12.83 3.05 2.81
CA VAL A 251 12.44 1.99 3.77
C VAL A 251 13.19 0.69 3.52
N ASN A 252 13.42 0.32 2.26
CA ASN A 252 14.13 -0.92 1.86
C ASN A 252 15.60 -0.68 1.50
N LYS A 253 16.16 0.47 1.86
CA LYS A 253 17.50 0.93 1.46
C LYS A 253 18.58 -0.14 1.64
N GLU A 254 18.60 -0.80 2.80
CA GLU A 254 19.57 -1.86 3.10
C GLU A 254 19.40 -3.10 2.24
N SER A 255 18.16 -3.61 2.11
CA SER A 255 17.86 -4.78 1.26
C SER A 255 18.14 -4.51 -0.22
N LEU A 256 18.05 -3.24 -0.63
CA LEU A 256 18.38 -2.82 -1.98
C LEU A 256 19.88 -2.58 -2.15
N GLY A 257 20.68 -2.40 -1.10
CA GLY A 257 22.09 -2.01 -1.21
C GLY A 257 22.26 -0.57 -1.70
N LEU A 258 21.37 0.33 -1.25
CA LEU A 258 21.44 1.76 -1.53
C LEU A 258 22.21 2.48 -0.41
N ASP A 259 23.09 3.39 -0.78
CA ASP A 259 23.86 4.23 0.14
C ASP A 259 23.12 5.53 0.46
N GLU A 260 22.31 6.04 -0.46
CA GLU A 260 21.53 7.28 -0.32
C GLU A 260 20.17 7.20 -1.04
N CYS A 261 19.21 7.98 -0.56
CA CYS A 261 17.92 8.18 -1.23
C CYS A 261 17.58 9.67 -1.15
N GLU A 262 17.43 10.31 -2.31
CA GLU A 262 17.12 11.72 -2.46
C GLU A 262 15.69 11.89 -2.95
N PHE A 263 15.00 12.92 -2.46
CA PHE A 263 13.65 13.28 -2.89
C PHE A 263 13.71 14.64 -3.59
N ALA A 264 13.23 14.69 -4.83
CA ALA A 264 13.07 15.93 -5.55
C ALA A 264 11.89 16.75 -5.00
N MET A 265 10.89 16.08 -4.42
CA MET A 265 9.66 16.69 -3.92
C MET A 265 9.17 16.03 -2.62
N ASP A 266 8.51 16.81 -1.77
CA ASP A 266 7.81 16.29 -0.60
C ASP A 266 6.37 15.86 -0.93
N PHE A 267 5.76 15.08 -0.03
CA PHE A 267 4.41 14.56 -0.22
C PHE A 267 3.35 15.67 -0.34
N PRO A 268 3.33 16.71 0.53
CA PRO A 268 2.39 17.81 0.40
C PRO A 268 2.46 18.53 -0.95
N HIS A 269 3.65 18.70 -1.52
CA HIS A 269 3.82 19.33 -2.82
C HIS A 269 3.26 18.46 -3.95
N LEU A 270 3.63 17.18 -3.99
CA LEU A 270 3.14 16.23 -5.01
C LEU A 270 1.62 16.03 -4.95
N SER A 271 1.03 16.10 -3.75
CA SER A 271 -0.42 15.95 -3.55
C SER A 271 -1.29 17.06 -4.17
N ARG A 272 -0.69 18.20 -4.55
CA ARG A 272 -1.39 19.31 -5.22
C ARG A 272 -1.70 18.99 -6.68
N GLU A 273 -0.84 18.20 -7.32
CA GLU A 273 -0.94 17.79 -8.72
C GLU A 273 -1.04 16.27 -8.78
N LYS A 274 -2.26 15.78 -8.53
CA LYS A 274 -2.52 14.34 -8.36
C LYS A 274 -2.19 13.49 -9.58
N LEU A 275 -2.23 14.12 -10.76
CA LEU A 275 -1.93 13.54 -12.06
C LEU A 275 -1.03 14.49 -12.82
N LEU A 276 -0.06 13.90 -13.52
CA LEU A 276 0.84 14.61 -14.42
C LEU A 276 0.99 13.84 -15.72
N ASP A 277 1.11 14.60 -16.81
CA ASP A 277 1.39 14.04 -18.13
C ASP A 277 2.86 13.65 -18.24
N GLY A 278 3.79 14.61 -18.14
CA GLY A 278 5.22 14.36 -18.32
C GLY A 278 5.89 13.64 -17.14
N PRO A 279 7.01 12.93 -17.37
CA PRO A 279 7.76 12.29 -16.30
C PRO A 279 8.41 13.34 -15.41
N LEU A 280 7.90 13.48 -14.20
CA LEU A 280 8.44 14.35 -13.16
C LEU A 280 9.28 13.49 -12.21
N PRO A 281 10.58 13.78 -12.03
CA PRO A 281 11.39 13.09 -11.02
C PRO A 281 10.81 13.30 -9.62
N VAL A 282 10.64 12.21 -8.87
CA VAL A 282 10.09 12.22 -7.50
C VAL A 282 11.18 11.87 -6.49
N ALA A 283 11.90 10.79 -6.74
CA ALA A 283 12.96 10.32 -5.87
C ALA A 283 14.01 9.54 -6.66
N GLU A 284 15.21 9.44 -6.10
CA GLU A 284 16.29 8.65 -6.66
C GLU A 284 17.05 7.96 -5.53
N GLY A 285 17.41 6.70 -5.75
CA GLY A 285 18.21 5.90 -4.83
C GLY A 285 19.49 5.47 -5.51
N PHE A 286 20.62 5.64 -4.83
CA PHE A 286 21.93 5.26 -5.36
C PHE A 286 22.72 4.41 -4.37
N GLY A 287 23.49 3.47 -4.89
CA GLY A 287 24.55 2.76 -4.19
C GLY A 287 25.69 2.46 -5.14
N ALA A 288 26.79 1.88 -4.64
CA ALA A 288 28.00 1.61 -5.42
C ALA A 288 27.77 0.99 -6.82
N GLU A 289 26.82 0.07 -6.94
CA GLU A 289 26.46 -0.60 -8.20
C GLU A 289 24.95 -0.55 -8.47
N LYS A 290 24.22 0.41 -7.88
CA LYS A 290 22.76 0.44 -7.97
C LYS A 290 22.20 1.81 -8.17
N LYS A 291 21.23 1.92 -9.07
CA LYS A 291 20.48 3.13 -9.35
C LYS A 291 19.00 2.80 -9.45
N VAL A 292 18.17 3.53 -8.72
CA VAL A 292 16.72 3.43 -8.80
C VAL A 292 16.12 4.82 -8.95
N GLU A 293 15.43 5.06 -10.07
CA GLU A 293 14.78 6.33 -10.37
C GLU A 293 13.27 6.20 -10.23
N VAL A 294 12.62 7.21 -9.66
CA VAL A 294 11.17 7.24 -9.48
C VAL A 294 10.58 8.47 -10.14
N PHE A 295 9.60 8.26 -11.01
CA PHE A 295 8.89 9.31 -11.73
C PHE A 295 7.40 9.28 -11.43
N GLN A 296 6.79 10.46 -11.37
CA GLN A 296 5.36 10.62 -11.55
C GLN A 296 5.11 11.01 -13.00
N GLY A 297 4.31 10.25 -13.73
CA GLY A 297 3.95 10.64 -15.09
C GLY A 297 3.29 9.53 -15.89
N ARG A 298 2.85 9.92 -17.09
CA ARG A 298 2.35 8.96 -18.05
C ARG A 298 3.49 8.12 -18.60
N MET A 299 3.30 6.82 -18.53
CA MET A 299 4.26 5.84 -19.05
C MET A 299 4.63 6.12 -20.52
N GLU A 300 3.69 6.59 -21.36
CA GLU A 300 3.97 6.84 -22.79
C GLU A 300 5.10 7.87 -23.00
N LEU A 301 5.33 8.73 -22.01
CA LEU A 301 6.32 9.80 -22.06
C LEU A 301 7.62 9.42 -21.34
N LEU A 302 7.74 8.18 -20.86
CA LEU A 302 8.93 7.68 -20.16
C LEU A 302 10.01 7.19 -21.13
N SER A 303 9.64 6.76 -22.35
CA SER A 303 10.59 6.19 -23.32
C SER A 303 11.80 7.06 -23.64
N PRO A 304 11.73 8.41 -23.72
CA PRO A 304 12.90 9.23 -24.00
C PRO A 304 13.93 9.28 -22.87
N LEU A 305 13.59 8.78 -21.67
CA LEU A 305 14.49 8.70 -20.51
C LEU A 305 15.22 7.34 -20.45
N ILE A 306 14.84 6.39 -21.29
CA ILE A 306 15.40 5.04 -21.29
C ILE A 306 16.39 4.94 -22.45
N HIS A 307 17.66 4.70 -22.13
CA HIS A 307 18.75 4.64 -23.11
C HIS A 307 19.51 3.31 -23.10
N ASP A 308 19.16 2.41 -22.19
CA ASP A 308 19.87 1.15 -21.99
C ASP A 308 19.47 0.07 -23.00
N HIS A 309 20.42 -0.84 -23.25
CA HIS A 309 20.19 -2.07 -24.00
C HIS A 309 19.89 -3.21 -23.00
N ASP A 310 18.95 -4.09 -23.32
CA ASP A 310 18.44 -5.20 -22.48
C ASP A 310 17.48 -4.80 -21.35
N VAL A 311 16.38 -4.14 -21.75
CA VAL A 311 15.29 -3.71 -20.86
C VAL A 311 14.28 -4.84 -20.61
N LEU A 312 13.86 -5.01 -19.35
CA LEU A 312 12.66 -5.78 -19.00
C LEU A 312 11.63 -4.85 -18.39
N THR A 313 10.47 -4.72 -19.03
CA THR A 313 9.38 -3.89 -18.55
C THR A 313 8.26 -4.75 -17.96
N VAL A 314 7.89 -4.50 -16.71
CA VAL A 314 6.65 -4.99 -16.13
C VAL A 314 5.56 -3.93 -16.29
N PHE A 315 4.38 -4.40 -16.71
CA PHE A 315 3.24 -3.54 -16.95
C PHE A 315 1.98 -4.06 -16.25
N ASP A 316 1.62 -3.44 -15.13
CA ASP A 316 0.46 -3.84 -14.30
C ASP A 316 -0.61 -2.74 -14.21
N PRO A 317 -1.38 -2.49 -15.29
CA PRO A 317 -2.42 -1.48 -15.29
C PRO A 317 -3.63 -1.95 -14.49
N PHE A 318 -4.42 -0.99 -14.00
CA PHE A 318 -5.69 -1.29 -13.32
C PHE A 318 -6.67 -2.08 -14.21
N ASN A 319 -6.84 -1.69 -15.49
CA ASN A 319 -7.70 -2.39 -16.45
C ASN A 319 -6.91 -3.24 -17.45
N LYS A 320 -6.57 -4.48 -17.04
CA LYS A 320 -5.85 -5.43 -17.90
C LYS A 320 -6.59 -5.81 -19.19
N LYS A 321 -7.94 -5.80 -19.20
CA LYS A 321 -8.75 -6.25 -20.37
C LYS A 321 -8.78 -5.22 -21.49
N LYS A 322 -9.05 -3.95 -21.16
CA LYS A 322 -9.04 -2.82 -22.11
C LYS A 322 -7.63 -2.61 -22.67
N PHE A 323 -6.61 -2.85 -21.85
CA PHE A 323 -5.22 -2.66 -22.25
C PHE A 323 -4.64 -3.80 -23.10
N ARG A 324 -4.96 -5.08 -22.84
CA ARG A 324 -4.54 -6.17 -23.74
C ARG A 324 -5.06 -6.01 -25.17
N GLN A 325 -6.09 -5.20 -25.35
CA GLN A 325 -6.63 -4.81 -26.67
C GLN A 325 -5.88 -3.60 -27.27
N ASN A 326 -5.07 -2.90 -26.48
CA ASN A 326 -4.27 -1.74 -26.88
C ASN A 326 -2.91 -2.17 -27.45
N HIS A 327 -2.95 -3.03 -28.48
CA HIS A 327 -1.77 -3.49 -29.21
C HIS A 327 -0.86 -2.34 -29.68
N SER A 328 -1.44 -1.19 -29.99
CA SER A 328 -0.70 0.02 -30.38
C SER A 328 0.24 0.53 -29.29
N PHE A 329 -0.14 0.46 -28.01
CA PHE A 329 0.75 0.87 -26.94
C PHE A 329 1.94 -0.10 -26.83
N LEU A 330 1.67 -1.41 -26.75
CA LEU A 330 2.73 -2.40 -26.56
C LEU A 330 3.74 -2.34 -27.71
N GLN A 331 3.25 -2.17 -28.94
CA GLN A 331 4.10 -2.01 -30.12
C GLN A 331 4.86 -0.68 -30.11
N GLY A 332 4.25 0.42 -29.68
CA GLY A 332 4.93 1.70 -29.53
C GLY A 332 6.06 1.63 -28.50
N TRP A 333 5.77 1.05 -27.34
CA TRP A 333 6.76 0.84 -26.28
C TRP A 333 7.91 -0.06 -26.73
N GLU A 334 7.61 -1.17 -27.40
CA GLU A 334 8.64 -2.07 -27.95
C GLU A 334 9.49 -1.38 -29.03
N ASN A 335 8.92 -0.49 -29.84
CA ASN A 335 9.68 0.27 -30.85
C ASN A 335 10.58 1.35 -30.23
N ASP A 336 10.09 2.05 -29.19
CA ASP A 336 10.78 3.21 -28.62
C ASP A 336 11.81 2.81 -27.55
N VAL A 337 11.50 1.78 -26.75
CA VAL A 337 12.33 1.30 -25.64
C VAL A 337 13.04 0.00 -25.97
N GLY A 338 12.40 -0.89 -26.74
CA GLY A 338 12.89 -2.25 -26.96
C GLY A 338 12.72 -3.16 -25.74
N GLY A 339 13.37 -4.32 -25.80
CA GLY A 339 13.35 -5.30 -24.71
C GLY A 339 12.05 -6.10 -24.59
N GLU A 340 11.89 -6.83 -23.50
CA GLU A 340 10.70 -7.63 -23.25
C GLU A 340 9.70 -6.86 -22.37
N VAL A 341 8.42 -6.89 -22.75
CA VAL A 341 7.31 -6.34 -21.94
C VAL A 341 6.39 -7.48 -21.51
N PHE A 342 6.04 -7.54 -20.23
CA PHE A 342 5.09 -8.52 -19.72
C PHE A 342 4.09 -7.93 -18.72
N ILE A 343 2.92 -8.55 -18.66
CA ILE A 343 1.88 -8.23 -17.68
C ILE A 343 1.89 -9.34 -16.61
N PRO A 344 2.11 -9.02 -15.34
CA PRO A 344 2.30 -10.00 -14.28
C PRO A 344 1.01 -10.70 -13.84
#